data_AF-V7CY66-F1
#
_entry.id   AF-V7CY66-F1
#
_cell.length_a   1.000
_cell.length_b   1.000
_cell.length_c   1.000
_cell.angle_alpha   90.00
_cell.angle_beta   90.00
_cell.angle_gamma   90.00
#
_symmetry.space_group_name_H-M   'P 1'
#
loop_
_entity.id
_entity.type
_entity.pdbx_description
1 polymer ?
#
loop_
_entity_poly.entity_id
_entity_poly.type
_entity_poly.pdbx_seq_one_letter_code
_entity_poly.pdbx_strand_id
1 'polypeptide(L)'
;MDKVKRLASENGVVIFTKSSCCLCYAVNILFEELGVKPQLHEIDHDPEGREMEKALLRLGCNAPVPAVFIGGKLIGSTNEIMSLHLRGSLTPLLKTH
;
A
#
# COMPACT_ATOMS: atom_id res chain seq x y z
N MET A 1 3.98 10.96 -15.76
CA MET A 1 4.64 10.20 -14.67
C MET A 1 3.55 9.61 -13.81
N ASP A 2 3.55 8.30 -13.55
CA ASP A 2 2.52 7.66 -12.73
C ASP A 2 2.53 8.26 -11.31
N LYS A 3 1.48 8.99 -10.92
CA LYS A 3 1.33 9.61 -9.58
C LYS A 3 1.57 8.62 -8.45
N VAL A 4 1.10 7.38 -8.64
CA VAL A 4 1.35 6.22 -7.75
C VAL A 4 2.84 6.01 -7.47
N LYS A 5 3.69 5.98 -8.50
CA LYS A 5 5.15 5.75 -8.34
C LYS A 5 5.84 6.91 -7.64
N ARG A 6 5.38 8.14 -7.87
CA ARG A 6 5.90 9.32 -7.17
C ARG A 6 5.60 9.25 -5.68
N LEU A 7 4.32 9.08 -5.33
CA LEU A 7 3.89 8.96 -3.94
C LEU A 7 4.56 7.79 -3.23
N ALA A 8 4.71 6.65 -3.90
CA ALA A 8 5.40 5.48 -3.37
C ALA A 8 6.90 5.74 -3.11
N SER A 9 7.57 6.53 -3.94
CA SER A 9 9.01 6.81 -3.80
C SER A 9 9.32 7.95 -2.82
N GLU A 10 8.38 8.88 -2.63
CA GLU A 10 8.53 10.03 -1.72
C GLU A 10 8.41 9.61 -0.23
N ASN A 11 7.81 8.45 0.04
CA ASN A 11 7.46 8.01 1.40
C ASN A 11 8.00 6.61 1.68
N GLY A 12 8.33 6.34 2.96
CA GLY A 12 8.85 5.04 3.38
C GLY A 12 7.85 3.90 3.19
N VAL A 13 6.62 4.07 3.70
CA VAL A 13 5.51 3.12 3.51
C VAL A 13 4.27 3.89 3.06
N VAL A 14 3.65 3.45 1.97
CA VAL A 14 2.42 4.03 1.43
C VAL A 14 1.39 2.95 1.24
N ILE A 15 0.16 3.23 1.65
CA ILE A 15 -0.99 2.37 1.42
C ILE A 15 -2.01 3.16 0.62
N PHE A 16 -2.22 2.77 -0.63
CA PHE A 16 -3.36 3.27 -1.39
C PHE A 16 -4.62 2.56 -0.89
N THR A 17 -5.59 3.35 -0.47
CA THR A 17 -6.82 2.91 0.19
C THR A 17 -8.04 3.57 -0.43
N LYS A 18 -9.23 3.08 -0.06
CA LYS A 18 -10.49 3.76 -0.30
C LYS A 18 -11.27 3.89 1.00
N SER A 19 -12.06 4.94 1.14
CA SER A 19 -12.89 5.19 2.33
C SER A 19 -13.85 4.03 2.66
N SER A 20 -14.30 3.29 1.63
CA SER A 20 -15.23 2.18 1.78
C SER A 20 -14.56 0.80 1.96
N CYS A 21 -13.24 0.74 2.16
CA CYS A 21 -12.47 -0.51 2.15
C CYS A 21 -12.12 -1.00 3.58
N CYS A 22 -12.88 -1.97 4.09
CA CYS A 22 -12.63 -2.58 5.41
C CYS A 22 -11.25 -3.26 5.50
N LEU A 23 -10.80 -3.90 4.42
CA LEU A 23 -9.49 -4.57 4.38
C LEU A 23 -8.34 -3.57 4.47
N CYS A 24 -8.51 -2.37 3.93
CA CYS A 24 -7.49 -1.33 3.97
C CYS A 24 -7.26 -0.85 5.41
N TYR A 25 -8.32 -0.76 6.21
CA TYR A 25 -8.23 -0.48 7.65
C TYR A 25 -7.45 -1.55 8.41
N ALA A 26 -7.71 -2.83 8.12
CA ALA A 26 -6.99 -3.94 8.75
C ALA A 26 -5.48 -3.91 8.43
N VAL A 27 -5.12 -3.60 7.18
CA VAL A 27 -3.71 -3.45 6.78
C VAL A 27 -3.08 -2.25 7.48
N ASN A 28 -3.78 -1.12 7.61
CA ASN A 28 -3.27 0.04 8.36
C ASN A 28 -2.95 -0.31 9.81
N ILE A 29 -3.90 -0.94 10.53
CA ILE A 29 -3.68 -1.39 11.92
C ILE A 29 -2.45 -2.29 12.02
N LEU A 30 -2.32 -3.26 11.11
CA LEU A 30 -1.18 -4.17 11.11
C LEU A 30 0.16 -3.41 11.05
N PHE A 31 0.26 -2.38 10.20
CA PHE A 31 1.48 -1.57 10.13
C PHE A 31 1.70 -0.76 11.42
N GLU A 32 0.64 -0.19 12.00
CA GLU A 32 0.71 0.53 13.27
C GLU A 32 1.15 -0.38 14.43
N GLU A 33 0.65 -1.62 14.50
CA GLU A 33 1.06 -2.63 15.48
C GLU A 33 2.53 -3.05 15.30
N LEU A 34 3.05 -3.00 14.08
CA LEU A 34 4.46 -3.22 13.77
C LEU A 34 5.33 -1.99 14.09
N GLY A 35 4.75 -0.91 14.62
CA GLY A 35 5.44 0.32 14.98
C GLY A 35 5.78 1.21 13.77
N VAL A 36 5.14 0.98 12.62
CA VAL A 36 5.34 1.76 11.41
C VAL A 36 4.10 2.60 11.16
N LYS A 37 4.29 3.89 10.87
CA LYS A 37 3.20 4.79 10.49
C LYS A 37 3.12 4.89 8.96
N PRO A 38 2.24 4.13 8.29
CA PRO A 38 2.11 4.21 6.85
C PRO A 38 1.44 5.52 6.44
N GLN A 39 1.79 6.02 5.25
CA GLN A 39 1.03 7.08 4.61
C GLN A 39 -0.17 6.50 3.89
N LEU A 40 -1.38 6.85 4.34
CA LEU A 40 -2.62 6.47 3.68
C LEU A 40 -2.93 7.46 2.56
N HIS A 41 -3.17 6.96 1.35
CA HIS A 41 -3.64 7.76 0.23
C HIS A 41 -5.01 7.27 -0.23
N GLU A 42 -6.05 8.02 0.09
CA GLU A 42 -7.43 7.75 -0.30
C GLU A 42 -7.65 8.09 -1.77
N ILE A 43 -7.67 7.06 -2.63
CA ILE A 43 -7.78 7.26 -4.07
C ILE A 43 -9.19 7.64 -4.51
N ASP A 44 -10.21 7.36 -3.71
CA ASP A 44 -11.61 7.75 -3.97
C ASP A 44 -11.89 9.23 -3.71
N HIS A 45 -11.06 9.89 -2.91
CA HIS A 45 -11.09 11.34 -2.69
C HIS A 45 -10.13 12.11 -3.61
N ASP A 46 -9.30 11.41 -4.38
CA ASP A 46 -8.35 12.02 -5.31
C ASP A 46 -9.03 12.26 -6.68
N PRO A 47 -8.92 13.47 -7.26
CA PRO A 47 -9.48 13.75 -8.59
C PRO A 47 -8.89 12.86 -9.70
N GLU A 48 -7.67 12.34 -9.50
CA GLU A 48 -7.00 11.39 -10.40
C GLU A 48 -7.19 9.93 -9.98
N GLY A 49 -8.07 9.65 -9.01
CA GLY A 49 -8.30 8.34 -8.43
C GLY A 49 -8.45 7.21 -9.45
N ARG A 50 -9.28 7.44 -10.49
CA ARG A 50 -9.51 6.47 -11.56
C ARG A 50 -8.26 6.12 -12.36
N GLU A 51 -7.38 7.08 -12.59
CA GLU A 51 -6.10 6.85 -13.27
C GLU A 51 -5.11 6.14 -12.34
N MET A 52 -5.14 6.45 -11.04
CA MET A 52 -4.36 5.73 -10.03
C MET A 52 -4.78 4.26 -9.93
N GLU A 53 -6.08 3.96 -9.93
CA GLU A 53 -6.59 2.57 -9.95
C GLU A 53 -6.05 1.80 -11.15
N LYS A 54 -6.12 2.40 -12.35
CA LYS A 54 -5.56 1.78 -13.57
C LYS A 54 -4.05 1.57 -13.46
N ALA A 55 -3.32 2.52 -12.89
CA ALA A 55 -1.88 2.40 -12.69
C ALA A 55 -1.55 1.27 -11.70
N LEU A 56 -2.30 1.13 -10.61
CA LEU A 56 -2.14 0.05 -9.62
C LEU A 56 -2.41 -1.33 -10.25
N LEU A 57 -3.47 -1.45 -11.04
CA LEU A 57 -3.76 -2.67 -11.80
C LEU A 57 -2.64 -2.99 -12.82
N ARG A 58 -2.10 -1.98 -13.51
CA ARG A 58 -0.97 -2.15 -14.46
C ARG A 58 0.33 -2.55 -13.78
N LEU A 59 0.52 -2.18 -12.51
CA LEU A 59 1.69 -2.56 -11.72
C LEU A 59 1.63 -4.02 -11.23
N GLY A 60 0.51 -4.71 -11.43
CA GLY A 60 0.33 -6.11 -11.08
C GLY A 60 -0.50 -6.33 -9.81
N CYS A 61 -1.19 -5.32 -9.29
CA CYS A 61 -2.19 -5.53 -8.25
C CYS A 61 -3.43 -6.20 -8.85
N ASN A 62 -3.89 -7.31 -8.24
CA ASN A 62 -5.14 -7.97 -8.65
C ASN A 62 -6.39 -7.14 -8.32
N ALA A 63 -6.27 -6.26 -7.32
CA ALA A 63 -7.28 -5.27 -6.96
C ALA A 63 -6.60 -3.91 -6.78
N PRO A 64 -7.27 -2.78 -7.10
CA PRO A 64 -6.64 -1.47 -6.98
C PRO A 64 -6.34 -1.07 -5.54
N VAL A 65 -7.10 -1.57 -4.54
CA VAL A 65 -6.85 -1.32 -3.12
C VAL A 65 -7.18 -2.54 -2.25
N PRO A 66 -6.53 -2.70 -1.08
CA PRO A 66 -5.36 -1.93 -0.65
C PRO A 66 -4.15 -2.29 -1.50
N ALA A 67 -3.35 -1.29 -1.87
CA ALA A 67 -2.05 -1.51 -2.53
C ALA A 67 -0.94 -0.91 -1.68
N VAL A 68 -0.01 -1.75 -1.24
CA VAL A 68 1.02 -1.39 -0.28
C VAL A 68 2.36 -1.28 -0.96
N PHE A 69 3.00 -0.13 -0.75
CA PHE A 69 4.33 0.17 -1.22
C PHE A 69 5.27 0.39 -0.03
N ILE A 70 6.47 -0.18 -0.12
CA ILE A 70 7.55 0.02 0.85
C ILE A 70 8.79 0.43 0.07
N GLY A 71 9.38 1.58 0.40
CA GLY A 71 10.58 2.12 -0.25
C GLY A 71 10.43 2.27 -1.77
N GLY A 72 9.27 2.73 -2.25
CA GLY A 72 8.98 2.88 -3.68
C GLY A 72 8.61 1.60 -4.43
N LYS A 73 8.64 0.42 -3.78
CA LYS A 73 8.33 -0.86 -4.41
C LYS A 73 6.96 -1.37 -4.01
N LEU A 74 6.18 -1.85 -4.99
CA LEU A 74 4.93 -2.54 -4.73
C LEU A 74 5.21 -3.88 -4.05
N ILE A 75 4.70 -4.05 -2.85
CA ILE A 75 4.81 -5.30 -2.08
C ILE A 75 3.60 -6.20 -2.34
N GLY A 76 2.42 -5.60 -2.50
CA GLY A 76 1.20 -6.30 -2.89
C GLY A 76 -0.04 -5.76 -2.21
N SER A 77 -1.06 -6.60 -2.17
CA SER A 77 -2.37 -6.31 -1.59
C SER A 77 -2.48 -6.92 -0.18
N THR A 78 -3.67 -6.94 0.40
CA THR A 78 -3.92 -7.55 1.72
C THR A 78 -3.32 -8.95 1.84
N ASN A 79 -3.56 -9.83 0.87
CA ASN A 79 -3.15 -11.23 0.96
C ASN A 79 -1.62 -11.38 0.98
N GLU A 80 -0.91 -10.63 0.14
CA GLU A 80 0.55 -10.65 0.11
C GLU A 80 1.14 -10.11 1.41
N ILE A 81 0.57 -9.02 1.95
CA ILE A 81 1.02 -8.45 3.23
C ILE A 81 0.78 -9.40 4.40
N MET A 82 -0.40 -10.01 4.48
CA MET A 82 -0.72 -11.00 5.51
C MET A 82 0.18 -12.22 5.40
N SER A 83 0.45 -12.71 4.18
CA SER A 83 1.38 -13.82 3.94
C SER A 83 2.81 -13.47 4.39
N LEU A 84 3.30 -12.26 4.08
CA LEU A 84 4.61 -11.79 4.51
C LEU A 84 4.69 -11.64 6.03
N HIS A 85 3.61 -11.17 6.67
CA HIS A 85 3.53 -11.06 8.13
C HIS A 85 3.58 -12.44 8.79
N LEU A 86 2.77 -13.41 8.33
CA LEU A 86 2.76 -14.78 8.82
C LEU A 86 4.11 -15.49 8.63
N ARG A 87 4.82 -15.17 7.55
CA ARG A 87 6.18 -15.68 7.29
C ARG A 87 7.28 -14.94 8.05
N GLY A 88 6.95 -13.91 8.85
CA GLY A 88 7.91 -13.06 9.54
C GLY A 88 8.81 -12.23 8.61
N SER A 89 8.49 -12.16 7.32
CA SER A 89 9.29 -11.48 6.29
C SER A 89 8.90 -10.01 6.12
N LEU A 90 7.78 -9.58 6.69
CA LEU A 90 7.32 -8.19 6.61
C LEU A 90 8.17 -7.23 7.45
N THR A 91 8.54 -7.61 8.68
CA THR A 91 9.35 -6.77 9.57
C THR A 91 10.75 -6.46 9.02
N PRO A 92 11.49 -7.43 8.42
CA PRO A 92 12.76 -7.14 7.75
C PRO A 92 12.63 -6.12 6.60
N LEU A 93 11.54 -6.19 5.81
CA LEU A 93 11.29 -5.24 4.73
C LEU A 93 11.08 -3.82 5.25
N LEU A 94 10.44 -3.69 6.42
CA LEU A 94 10.19 -2.41 7.08
C LEU A 94 11.45 -1.78 7.71
N LYS A 95 12.44 -2.60 8.10
CA LYS A 95 13.68 -2.14 8.75
C LYS A 95 14.82 -1.78 7.78
N THR A 96 14.64 -2.06 6.49
CA THR A 96 15.68 -1.90 5.47
C THR A 96 15.73 -0.48 4.86
N HIS A 97 14.84 0.42 5.29
CA HIS A 97 14.72 1.81 4.85
C HIS A 97 14.54 2.73 6.05
#